data_AF-A0A0C3QAK5-F1
#
_entry.id   AF-A0A0C3QAK5-F1
#
_cell.length_a   1.000
_cell.length_b   1.000
_cell.length_c   1.000
_cell.angle_alpha   90.00
_cell.angle_beta   90.00
_cell.angle_gamma   90.00
#
_symmetry.space_group_name_H-M   'P 1'
#
loop_
_entity.id
_entity.type
_entity.pdbx_description
1 polymer ?
#
loop_
_entity_poly.entity_id
_entity_poly.type
_entity_poly.pdbx_seq_one_letter_code
_entity_poly.pdbx_strand_id
1 'polypeptide(L)'
;ARGLDVTGVFCVSCRHIYVCPNGVSDFQKGEKYRYADLCFAGPLNTSYTAGLRYFVIMYDIACKYGINFMSQCCNKDCSFVLIPTDNGDINIVFCVNKFHQESHDDDCTTKNALDYTKFVGHTCGKGVETIWAKMNWLRYSTREMSAASWIETLSEHFNDWNWQKTISLG
;
A
#
# COMPACT_ATOMS: atom_id res chain seq x y z
N ALA A 1 3.90 -21.88 10.38
CA ALA A 1 3.53 -21.64 11.79
C ALA A 1 2.08 -22.07 12.01
N ARG A 2 1.81 -22.93 13.00
CA ARG A 2 0.44 -23.28 13.43
C ARG A 2 0.11 -22.39 14.63
N GLY A 3 -1.08 -21.76 14.64
CA GLY A 3 -1.56 -20.95 15.78
C GLY A 3 -1.15 -19.47 15.79
N LEU A 4 -0.98 -18.82 14.63
CA LEU A 4 -0.84 -17.36 14.56
C LEU A 4 -2.08 -16.74 13.91
N ASP A 5 -2.71 -15.78 14.60
CA ASP A 5 -3.90 -15.08 14.11
C ASP A 5 -3.54 -14.05 13.03
N VAL A 6 -2.50 -13.25 13.26
CA VAL A 6 -1.93 -12.28 12.31
C VAL A 6 -0.45 -12.59 12.10
N THR A 7 -0.01 -12.55 10.84
CA THR A 7 1.37 -12.90 10.44
C THR A 7 2.18 -11.71 9.90
N GLY A 8 1.53 -10.56 9.74
CA GLY A 8 2.13 -9.32 9.28
C GLY A 8 1.04 -8.31 8.90
N VAL A 9 1.46 -7.12 8.48
CA VAL A 9 0.58 -6.00 8.14
C VAL A 9 1.05 -5.39 6.82
N PHE A 10 0.12 -5.15 5.89
CA PHE A 10 0.32 -4.31 4.71
C PHE A 10 -0.12 -2.89 5.04
N CYS A 11 0.62 -1.89 4.58
CA CYS A 11 0.24 -0.48 4.73
C CYS A 11 0.48 0.25 3.41
N VAL A 12 -0.44 1.15 3.07
CA VAL A 12 -0.35 2.08 1.96
C VAL A 12 -0.20 3.48 2.53
N SER A 13 0.87 4.17 2.12
CA SER A 13 1.03 5.59 2.41
C SER A 13 1.00 6.43 1.15
N CYS A 14 0.54 7.67 1.24
CA CYS A 14 0.68 8.63 0.15
C CYS A 14 2.13 9.12 0.01
N ARG A 15 2.42 9.90 -1.05
CA ARG A 15 3.75 10.48 -1.29
C ARG A 15 4.29 11.32 -0.12
N HIS A 16 3.41 11.94 0.67
CA HIS A 16 3.78 12.74 1.83
C HIS A 16 4.04 11.88 3.08
N ILE A 17 3.98 10.55 2.95
CA ILE A 17 4.19 9.57 4.00
C ILE A 17 3.11 9.69 5.09
N TYR A 18 1.86 9.90 4.66
CA TYR A 18 0.69 9.70 5.51
C TYR A 18 0.14 8.31 5.25
N VAL A 19 -0.19 7.58 6.31
CA VAL A 19 -0.94 6.34 6.21
C VAL A 19 -2.30 6.67 5.63
N CYS A 20 -2.66 6.00 4.54
CA CYS A 20 -3.92 6.25 3.87
C CYS A 20 -5.11 5.69 4.66
N PRO A 21 -6.27 6.39 4.68
CA PRO A 21 -7.50 5.81 5.20
C PRO A 21 -7.84 4.50 4.51
N ASN A 22 -8.25 3.49 5.29
CA ASN A 22 -8.52 2.13 4.80
C ASN A 22 -7.35 1.50 4.01
N GLY A 23 -6.13 1.99 4.23
CA GLY A 23 -4.90 1.56 3.57
C GLY A 23 -4.03 0.68 4.47
N VAL A 24 -4.63 -0.09 5.40
CA VAL A 24 -3.92 -1.03 6.26
C VAL A 24 -4.67 -2.35 6.29
N SER A 25 -3.97 -3.48 6.16
CA SER A 25 -4.57 -4.82 6.15
C SER A 25 -3.68 -5.85 6.83
N ASP A 26 -4.28 -6.71 7.67
CA ASP A 26 -3.59 -7.82 8.32
C ASP A 26 -3.42 -9.02 7.37
N PHE A 27 -2.27 -9.68 7.45
CA PHE A 27 -2.01 -10.93 6.74
C PHE A 27 -2.35 -12.16 7.58
N GLN A 28 -3.00 -13.13 6.95
CA GLN A 28 -3.09 -14.48 7.49
C GLN A 28 -2.28 -15.44 6.60
N LYS A 29 -1.18 -15.95 7.16
CA LYS A 29 -0.23 -16.87 6.51
C LYS A 29 0.59 -16.20 5.40
N GLY A 30 1.17 -15.04 5.70
CA GLY A 30 2.10 -14.31 4.85
C GLY A 30 1.43 -13.41 3.80
N GLU A 31 2.27 -12.74 3.04
CA GLU A 31 1.86 -11.78 2.02
C GLU A 31 1.23 -12.48 0.81
N LYS A 32 0.00 -12.05 0.46
CA LYS A 32 -0.75 -12.55 -0.69
C LYS A 32 -1.38 -11.37 -1.41
N TYR A 33 -1.51 -11.48 -2.74
CA TYR A 33 -2.07 -10.40 -3.56
C TYR A 33 -3.43 -9.92 -3.07
N ARG A 34 -4.34 -10.81 -2.64
CA ARG A 34 -5.65 -10.42 -2.08
C ARG A 34 -5.59 -9.41 -0.91
N TYR A 35 -4.53 -9.45 -0.10
CA TYR A 35 -4.37 -8.50 1.01
C TYR A 35 -3.87 -7.15 0.49
N ALA A 36 -2.93 -7.17 -0.46
CA ALA A 36 -2.50 -5.96 -1.16
C ALA A 36 -3.64 -5.32 -1.96
N ASP A 37 -4.45 -6.11 -2.66
CA ASP A 37 -5.63 -5.67 -3.42
C ASP A 37 -6.61 -4.89 -2.53
N LEU A 38 -7.00 -5.50 -1.40
CA LEU A 38 -7.88 -4.85 -0.43
C LEU A 38 -7.26 -3.56 0.13
N CYS A 39 -5.97 -3.61 0.46
CA CYS A 39 -5.25 -2.50 1.07
C CYS A 39 -5.04 -1.32 0.10
N PHE A 40 -4.78 -1.57 -1.18
CA PHE A 40 -4.71 -0.53 -2.21
C PHE A 40 -6.09 -0.02 -2.62
N ALA A 41 -7.12 -0.88 -2.62
CA ALA A 41 -8.46 -0.51 -3.06
C ALA A 41 -9.08 0.62 -2.23
N GLY A 42 -8.93 0.61 -0.92
CA GLY A 42 -9.44 1.68 -0.04
C GLY A 42 -9.01 3.09 -0.48
N PRO A 43 -7.70 3.41 -0.49
CA PRO A 43 -7.21 4.71 -0.93
C PRO A 43 -7.48 5.01 -2.40
N LEU A 44 -7.32 4.04 -3.30
CA LEU A 44 -7.52 4.25 -4.73
C LEU A 44 -8.98 4.55 -5.06
N ASN A 45 -9.92 3.79 -4.50
CA ASN A 45 -11.34 4.01 -4.71
C ASN A 45 -11.75 5.39 -4.17
N THR A 46 -11.34 5.73 -2.94
CA THR A 46 -11.62 7.06 -2.35
C THR A 46 -11.09 8.19 -3.22
N SER A 47 -9.85 8.07 -3.69
CA SER A 47 -9.21 9.07 -4.54
C SER A 47 -9.86 9.16 -5.93
N TYR A 48 -10.28 8.03 -6.49
CA TYR A 48 -10.99 7.96 -7.76
C TYR A 48 -12.38 8.61 -7.65
N THR A 49 -13.13 8.32 -6.58
CA THR A 49 -14.41 8.98 -6.31
C THR A 49 -14.25 10.49 -6.14
N ALA A 50 -13.12 10.95 -5.60
CA ALA A 50 -12.78 12.38 -5.50
C ALA A 50 -12.37 13.04 -6.83
N GLY A 51 -12.38 12.30 -7.95
CA GLY A 51 -12.11 12.82 -9.30
C GLY A 51 -10.69 12.59 -9.81
N LEU A 52 -9.80 11.94 -9.05
CA LEU A 52 -8.47 11.60 -9.53
C LEU A 52 -8.54 10.42 -10.51
N ARG A 53 -7.69 10.46 -11.55
CA ARG A 53 -7.70 9.47 -12.64
C ARG A 53 -6.34 8.85 -12.93
N TYR A 54 -5.26 9.43 -12.40
CA TYR A 54 -3.89 8.97 -12.61
C TYR A 54 -3.25 8.63 -11.27
N PHE A 55 -2.75 7.41 -11.16
CA PHE A 55 -2.18 6.86 -9.94
C PHE A 55 -0.84 6.21 -10.24
N VAL A 56 0.05 6.26 -9.25
CA VAL A 56 1.29 5.50 -9.27
C VAL A 56 1.34 4.64 -8.02
N ILE A 57 1.45 3.33 -8.21
CA ILE A 57 1.63 2.35 -7.14
C ILE A 57 3.11 2.01 -7.07
N MET A 58 3.72 2.35 -5.93
CA MET A 58 5.10 2.01 -5.61
C MET A 58 5.08 0.84 -4.64
N TYR A 59 5.64 -0.30 -5.06
CA TYR A 59 5.60 -1.53 -4.28
C TYR A 59 6.78 -2.43 -4.66
N ASP A 60 7.31 -3.19 -3.70
CA ASP A 60 8.53 -3.97 -3.87
C ASP A 60 8.43 -4.98 -5.01
N ILE A 61 7.25 -5.59 -5.18
CA ILE A 61 6.98 -6.53 -6.28
C ILE A 61 5.95 -5.98 -7.27
N ALA A 62 5.90 -4.65 -7.44
CA ALA A 62 4.93 -3.98 -8.30
C ALA A 62 4.91 -4.55 -9.74
N CYS A 63 6.06 -4.96 -10.27
CA CYS A 63 6.17 -5.54 -11.61
C CYS A 63 5.40 -6.87 -11.78
N LYS A 64 5.27 -7.67 -10.72
CA LYS A 64 4.50 -8.92 -10.73
C LYS A 64 3.05 -8.67 -10.32
N TYR A 65 2.87 -7.81 -9.32
CA TYR A 65 1.56 -7.45 -8.79
C TYR A 65 0.67 -6.78 -9.84
N GLY A 66 1.22 -5.80 -10.58
CA GLY A 66 0.48 -4.98 -11.53
C GLY A 66 -0.10 -5.73 -12.72
N ILE A 67 0.43 -6.92 -13.05
CA ILE A 67 0.01 -7.73 -14.21
C ILE A 67 -1.50 -8.01 -14.18
N ASN A 68 -2.03 -8.43 -13.02
CA ASN A 68 -3.42 -8.83 -12.87
C ASN A 68 -4.28 -7.80 -12.13
N PHE A 69 -3.68 -6.72 -11.63
CA PHE A 69 -4.36 -5.75 -10.77
C PHE A 69 -5.68 -5.26 -11.35
N MET A 70 -5.67 -4.82 -12.61
CA MET A 70 -6.87 -4.28 -13.27
C MET A 70 -8.00 -5.31 -13.35
N SER A 71 -7.66 -6.56 -13.71
CA SER A 71 -8.64 -7.66 -13.79
C SER A 71 -9.18 -8.09 -12.42
N GLN A 72 -8.39 -7.94 -11.35
CA GLN A 72 -8.76 -8.35 -10.00
C GLN A 72 -9.52 -7.26 -9.24
N CYS A 73 -9.11 -6.01 -9.40
CA CYS A 73 -9.63 -4.90 -8.59
C CYS A 73 -10.71 -4.07 -9.31
N CYS A 74 -10.65 -3.96 -10.64
CA CYS A 74 -11.49 -3.02 -11.40
C CYS A 74 -12.49 -3.69 -12.35
N ASN A 75 -12.48 -5.03 -12.47
CA ASN A 75 -13.34 -5.75 -13.39
C ASN A 75 -14.80 -5.76 -12.92
N LYS A 76 -15.68 -5.14 -13.71
CA LYS A 76 -17.13 -5.00 -13.41
C LYS A 76 -17.90 -6.31 -13.51
N ASP A 77 -17.37 -7.31 -14.22
CA ASP A 77 -18.01 -8.61 -14.37
C ASP A 77 -17.78 -9.53 -13.16
N CYS A 78 -16.91 -9.12 -12.22
CA CYS A 78 -16.71 -9.86 -10.97
C CYS A 78 -17.90 -9.69 -10.03
N SER A 79 -18.19 -10.73 -9.24
CA SER A 79 -19.25 -10.69 -8.21
C SER A 79 -19.03 -9.61 -7.16
N PHE A 80 -17.79 -9.16 -6.97
CA PHE A 80 -17.41 -8.07 -6.10
C PHE A 80 -16.26 -7.29 -6.73
N VAL A 81 -16.44 -5.98 -6.92
CA VAL A 81 -15.47 -5.07 -7.51
C VAL A 81 -14.85 -4.22 -6.39
N LEU A 82 -13.53 -4.26 -6.26
CA LEU A 82 -12.84 -3.52 -5.20
C LEU A 82 -12.76 -2.01 -5.49
N ILE A 83 -12.59 -1.65 -6.76
CA ILE A 83 -12.48 -0.27 -7.23
C ILE A 83 -13.47 -0.09 -8.39
N PRO A 84 -14.72 0.31 -8.09
CA PRO A 84 -15.72 0.58 -9.12
C PRO A 84 -15.32 1.78 -9.98
N THR A 85 -15.15 1.56 -11.29
CA THR A 85 -14.69 2.56 -12.26
C THR A 85 -15.81 3.00 -13.19
N ASP A 86 -16.94 3.40 -12.61
CA ASP A 86 -18.15 3.78 -13.38
C ASP A 86 -18.06 5.17 -14.02
N ASN A 87 -17.16 6.02 -13.52
CA ASN A 87 -17.03 7.42 -13.90
C ASN A 87 -15.80 7.67 -14.80
N GLY A 88 -15.48 6.70 -15.67
CA GLY A 88 -14.36 6.75 -16.62
C GLY A 88 -13.13 5.94 -16.21
N ASP A 89 -12.06 6.05 -17.00
CA ASP A 89 -10.87 5.21 -16.85
C ASP A 89 -10.05 5.53 -15.60
N ILE A 90 -9.55 4.50 -14.93
CA ILE A 90 -8.49 4.61 -13.93
C ILE A 90 -7.15 4.24 -14.58
N ASN A 91 -6.18 5.15 -14.50
CA ASN A 91 -4.86 4.96 -15.08
C ASN A 91 -3.86 4.72 -13.95
N ILE A 92 -3.23 3.55 -13.93
CA ILE A 92 -2.30 3.15 -12.88
C ILE A 92 -0.96 2.78 -13.51
N VAL A 93 0.11 3.39 -13.01
CA VAL A 93 1.48 3.00 -13.30
C VAL A 93 2.06 2.26 -12.10
N PHE A 94 2.76 1.16 -12.34
CA PHE A 94 3.41 0.36 -11.33
C PHE A 94 4.91 0.62 -11.35
N CYS A 95 5.49 0.93 -10.20
CA CYS A 95 6.92 1.16 -10.04
C CYS A 95 7.47 0.31 -8.91
N VAL A 96 8.67 -0.23 -9.11
CA VAL A 96 9.40 -0.93 -8.04
C VAL A 96 10.21 0.09 -7.25
N ASN A 97 10.24 -0.06 -5.93
CA ASN A 97 10.98 0.84 -5.06
C ASN A 97 12.49 0.78 -5.37
N LYS A 98 13.19 1.92 -5.33
CA LYS A 98 14.59 2.02 -5.82
C LYS A 98 15.51 0.97 -5.21
N PHE A 99 15.44 0.77 -3.89
CA PHE A 99 16.29 -0.20 -3.20
C PHE A 99 16.08 -1.65 -3.67
N HIS A 100 14.86 -1.99 -4.11
CA HIS A 100 14.55 -3.34 -4.57
C HIS A 100 14.77 -3.55 -6.05
N GLN A 101 14.99 -2.50 -6.84
CA GLN A 101 15.27 -2.63 -8.28
C GLN A 101 16.44 -3.57 -8.55
N GLU A 102 17.52 -3.49 -7.77
CA GLU A 102 18.71 -4.34 -7.90
C GLU A 102 18.44 -5.84 -7.69
N SER A 103 17.29 -6.21 -7.10
CA SER A 103 16.88 -7.61 -6.90
C SER A 103 16.00 -8.14 -8.04
N HIS A 104 15.76 -7.32 -9.07
CA HIS A 104 14.95 -7.65 -10.24
C HIS A 104 15.85 -7.77 -11.48
N ASP A 105 15.35 -8.42 -12.53
CA ASP A 105 16.07 -8.50 -13.80
C ASP A 105 16.20 -7.13 -14.49
N ASP A 106 17.13 -7.01 -15.44
CA ASP A 106 17.44 -5.75 -16.13
C ASP A 106 16.23 -5.14 -16.87
N ASP A 107 15.37 -5.99 -17.43
CA ASP A 107 14.16 -5.55 -18.15
C ASP A 107 13.14 -4.96 -17.18
N CYS A 108 12.92 -5.61 -16.04
CA CYS A 108 12.10 -5.08 -14.96
C CYS A 108 12.67 -3.75 -14.43
N THR A 109 13.99 -3.69 -14.25
CA THR A 109 14.68 -2.54 -13.66
C THR A 109 14.47 -1.27 -14.48
N THR A 110 14.53 -1.38 -15.80
CA THR A 110 14.31 -0.25 -16.70
C THR A 110 12.83 0.12 -16.84
N LYS A 111 11.93 -0.86 -16.97
CA LYS A 111 10.49 -0.62 -17.19
C LYS A 111 9.76 -0.06 -15.97
N ASN A 112 10.12 -0.51 -14.78
CA ASN A 112 9.42 -0.15 -13.54
C ASN A 112 10.24 0.84 -12.68
N ALA A 113 11.29 1.45 -13.23
CA ALA A 113 12.11 2.43 -12.54
C ALA A 113 11.35 3.74 -12.32
N LEU A 114 11.47 4.25 -11.10
CA LEU A 114 10.93 5.56 -10.72
C LEU A 114 11.58 6.71 -11.52
N ASP A 115 12.88 6.61 -11.82
CA ASP A 115 13.62 7.68 -12.50
C ASP A 115 13.18 7.89 -13.96
N TYR A 116 12.55 6.89 -14.58
CA TYR A 116 12.02 6.96 -15.94
C TYR A 116 10.49 7.12 -15.99
N THR A 117 9.84 7.20 -14.83
CA THR A 117 8.39 7.33 -14.74
C THR A 117 7.98 8.80 -14.70
N LYS A 118 6.96 9.18 -15.49
CA LYS A 118 6.43 10.55 -15.50
C LYS A 118 5.62 10.83 -14.23
N PHE A 119 5.62 12.09 -13.80
CA PHE A 119 4.75 12.63 -12.74
C PHE A 119 4.95 12.06 -11.32
N VAL A 120 6.04 11.32 -11.06
CA VAL A 120 6.38 10.83 -9.70
C VAL A 120 7.26 11.79 -8.89
N GLY A 121 7.95 12.70 -9.58
CA GLY A 121 8.98 13.56 -8.99
C GLY A 121 10.18 12.75 -8.48
N HIS A 122 11.10 13.40 -7.76
CA HIS A 122 12.23 12.69 -7.17
C HIS A 122 11.80 11.97 -5.88
N THR A 123 11.80 10.63 -5.91
CA THR A 123 11.44 9.78 -4.76
C THR A 123 12.14 8.43 -4.87
N CYS A 124 12.35 7.76 -3.73
CA CYS A 124 12.86 6.39 -3.66
C CYS A 124 11.75 5.32 -3.56
N GLY A 125 10.48 5.74 -3.39
CA GLY A 125 9.34 4.84 -3.17
C GLY A 125 9.29 4.21 -1.78
N LYS A 126 10.24 4.52 -0.90
CA LYS A 126 10.41 3.89 0.42
C LYS A 126 9.67 4.58 1.59
N GLY A 127 8.55 5.23 1.30
CA GLY A 127 7.79 5.98 2.30
C GLY A 127 7.29 5.10 3.44
N VAL A 128 6.68 3.97 3.10
CA VAL A 128 6.09 3.03 4.05
C VAL A 128 7.14 2.42 5.00
N GLU A 129 8.37 2.19 4.52
CA GLU A 129 9.47 1.66 5.33
C GLU A 129 9.92 2.64 6.42
N THR A 130 9.78 3.95 6.21
CA THR A 130 10.03 4.93 7.27
C THR A 130 8.97 4.87 8.38
N ILE A 131 7.73 4.56 8.02
CA ILE A 131 6.64 4.29 8.99
C ILE A 131 6.99 3.03 9.77
N TRP A 132 7.37 1.95 9.08
CA TRP A 132 7.78 0.71 9.73
C TRP A 132 8.97 0.87 10.67
N ALA A 133 9.97 1.65 10.27
CA ALA A 133 11.11 1.95 11.14
C ALA A 133 10.67 2.60 12.45
N LYS A 134 9.67 3.50 12.42
CA LYS A 134 9.11 4.13 13.61
C LYS A 134 8.23 3.17 14.43
N MET A 135 7.46 2.31 13.76
CA MET A 135 6.48 1.42 14.39
C MET A 135 7.05 0.07 14.83
N ASN A 136 8.32 -0.21 14.57
CA ASN A 136 8.90 -1.54 14.80
C ASN A 136 8.78 -2.03 16.26
N TRP A 137 8.77 -1.12 17.23
CA TRP A 137 8.61 -1.45 18.65
C TRP A 137 7.22 -2.03 18.97
N LEU A 138 6.19 -1.68 18.20
CA LEU A 138 4.83 -2.20 18.38
C LEU A 138 4.74 -3.71 18.18
N ARG A 139 5.61 -4.26 17.33
CA ARG A 139 5.63 -5.69 16.99
C ARG A 139 5.59 -6.60 18.23
N TYR A 140 6.31 -6.22 19.28
CA TYR A 140 6.38 -7.02 20.51
C TYR A 140 5.26 -6.67 21.49
N SER A 141 4.86 -5.40 21.59
CA SER A 141 3.82 -4.98 22.53
C SER A 141 2.44 -5.46 22.11
N THR A 142 2.18 -5.61 20.81
CA THR A 142 0.87 -6.01 20.31
C THR A 142 0.72 -7.52 20.12
N ARG A 143 1.80 -8.30 20.24
CA ARG A 143 1.82 -9.73 19.87
C ARG A 143 0.80 -10.60 20.60
N GLU A 144 0.57 -10.33 21.89
CA GLU A 144 -0.34 -11.12 22.74
C GLU A 144 -1.70 -10.44 22.95
N MET A 145 -1.97 -9.34 22.23
CA MET A 145 -3.23 -8.62 22.34
C MET A 145 -4.39 -9.40 21.72
N SER A 146 -5.59 -9.19 22.25
CA SER A 146 -6.81 -9.65 21.56
C SER A 146 -6.96 -8.96 20.21
N ALA A 147 -7.68 -9.57 19.27
CA ALA A 147 -7.87 -9.02 17.93
C ALA A 147 -8.44 -7.58 17.93
N ALA A 148 -9.38 -7.28 18.84
CA ALA A 148 -9.91 -5.92 18.99
C ALA A 148 -8.84 -4.93 19.46
N SER A 149 -8.11 -5.27 20.53
CA SER A 149 -7.07 -4.41 21.10
C SER A 149 -5.91 -4.19 20.12
N TRP A 150 -5.58 -5.20 19.31
CA TRP A 150 -4.60 -5.11 18.23
C TRP A 150 -4.99 -4.03 17.21
N ILE A 151 -6.22 -4.11 16.70
CA ILE A 151 -6.74 -3.17 15.70
C ILE A 151 -6.77 -1.75 16.26
N GLU A 152 -7.28 -1.58 17.48
CA GLU A 152 -7.35 -0.26 18.14
C GLU A 152 -5.96 0.33 18.35
N THR A 153 -5.03 -0.44 18.91
CA THR A 153 -3.65 0.00 19.19
C THR A 153 -2.93 0.42 17.91
N LEU A 154 -2.98 -0.42 16.87
CA LEU A 154 -2.34 -0.07 15.59
C LEU A 154 -2.98 1.16 14.95
N SER A 155 -4.31 1.26 14.98
CA SER A 155 -5.03 2.41 14.43
C SER A 155 -4.65 3.70 15.16
N GLU A 156 -4.53 3.67 16.48
CA GLU A 156 -4.10 4.83 17.28
C GLU A 156 -2.68 5.27 16.89
N HIS A 157 -1.73 4.34 16.76
CA HIS A 157 -0.37 4.69 16.37
C HIS A 157 -0.25 5.20 14.94
N PHE A 158 -1.00 4.65 13.98
CA PHE A 158 -1.04 5.20 12.62
C PHE A 158 -1.68 6.59 12.56
N ASN A 159 -2.70 6.83 13.40
CA ASN A 159 -3.30 8.15 13.55
C ASN A 159 -2.34 9.16 14.21
N ASP A 160 -1.61 8.77 15.25
CA ASP A 160 -0.56 9.61 15.85
C ASP A 160 0.52 9.92 14.81
N TRP A 161 0.98 8.95 14.02
CA TRP A 161 1.93 9.22 12.93
C TRP A 161 1.42 10.30 11.98
N ASN A 162 0.18 10.17 11.51
CA ASN A 162 -0.44 11.17 10.65
C ASN A 162 -0.58 12.54 11.35
N TRP A 163 -0.89 12.55 12.64
CA TRP A 163 -0.98 13.78 13.44
C TRP A 163 0.37 14.47 13.59
N GLN A 164 1.42 13.75 13.99
CA GLN A 164 2.80 14.25 14.10
C GLN A 164 3.26 14.86 12.77
N LYS A 165 2.95 14.20 11.66
CA LYS A 165 3.23 14.71 10.31
C LYS A 165 2.50 16.02 10.06
N THR A 166 1.23 16.11 10.43
CA THR A 166 0.39 17.30 10.24
C THR A 166 0.90 18.51 11.01
N ILE A 167 1.24 18.35 12.29
CA ILE A 167 1.76 19.44 13.11
C ILE A 167 3.20 19.84 12.73
N SER A 168 3.90 18.97 12.03
CA SER A 168 5.25 19.23 11.50
C SER A 168 5.24 19.77 10.07
N LEU A 169 4.06 19.97 9.46
CA LEU A 169 3.95 20.64 8.16
C LEU A 169 4.15 22.15 8.36
N GLY A 170 5.29 22.66 7.90
CA GLY A 170 5.73 24.06 7.93
C GLY A 170 7.16 24.16 7.42
#